data_AF-A0A7Y5SDD9-F1
#
_entry.id   AF-A0A7Y5SDD9-F1
#
_cell.length_a   1.000
_cell.length_b   1.000
_cell.length_c   1.000
_cell.angle_alpha   90.00
_cell.angle_beta   90.00
_cell.angle_gamma   90.00
#
_symmetry.space_group_name_H-M   'P 1'
#
loop_
_entity.id
_entity.type
_entity.pdbx_description
1 polymer ?
#
loop_
_entity_poly.entity_id
_entity_poly.type
_entity_poly.pdbx_seq_one_letter_code
_entity_poly.pdbx_strand_id
1 'polypeptide(L)'
;MKRPLIVGLVLVSAVLAALPATFFSMMPGTGRLDRTASAAGSVPPGPPLVLYGAAPGVAGGTSVTITNNANGTYCGRGTVVSDGGSTYYVVDVYASSQAPGCGTPGASLSLALYFAPSTPTSGGRTATANVTWNVGSAKVDVTPGSPLPIAGYAPVTTRDGLYY
;
A
#
# COMPACT_ATOMS: atom_id res chain seq x y z
N MET A 1 -29.39 -46.76 -15.37
CA MET A 1 -30.49 -45.90 -15.85
C MET A 1 -30.31 -44.56 -15.15
N LYS A 2 -30.16 -43.37 -15.73
CA LYS A 2 -30.54 -42.80 -17.03
C LYS A 2 -29.69 -41.50 -17.19
N ARG A 3 -28.93 -41.33 -18.29
CA ARG A 3 -28.46 -40.01 -18.78
C ARG A 3 -29.58 -39.42 -19.66
N PRO A 4 -29.71 -38.08 -19.79
CA PRO A 4 -29.07 -37.37 -20.92
C PRO A 4 -28.53 -35.96 -20.54
N LEU A 5 -27.42 -35.42 -21.06
CA LEU A 5 -27.04 -35.01 -22.44
C LEU A 5 -27.70 -33.69 -22.91
N ILE A 6 -26.97 -32.56 -22.80
CA ILE A 6 -27.09 -31.31 -23.61
C ILE A 6 -25.67 -30.72 -23.63
N VAL A 7 -24.80 -30.88 -24.64
CA VAL A 7 -24.83 -30.43 -26.05
C VAL A 7 -24.96 -28.91 -26.19
N GLY A 8 -23.85 -28.23 -26.49
CA GLY A 8 -23.84 -26.79 -26.75
C GLY A 8 -22.46 -26.24 -27.10
N LEU A 9 -21.75 -26.92 -28.00
CA LEU A 9 -20.56 -26.42 -28.69
C LEU A 9 -21.00 -25.29 -29.64
N VAL A 10 -20.56 -24.05 -29.41
CA VAL A 10 -20.65 -22.99 -30.42
C VAL A 10 -19.24 -22.49 -30.69
N LEU A 11 -18.64 -23.06 -31.73
CA LEU A 11 -17.55 -22.45 -32.48
C LEU A 11 -18.10 -21.20 -33.16
N VAL A 12 -17.49 -20.04 -32.89
CA VAL A 12 -17.56 -18.90 -33.80
C VAL A 12 -16.19 -18.74 -34.42
N SER A 13 -16.04 -19.33 -35.60
CA SER A 13 -14.98 -19.04 -36.56
C SER A 13 -15.34 -17.81 -37.39
N ALA A 14 -14.31 -17.27 -38.05
CA ALA A 14 -14.31 -16.27 -39.14
C ALA A 14 -14.02 -14.83 -38.66
N VAL A 15 -13.19 -14.01 -39.31
CA VAL A 15 -12.73 -13.98 -40.71
C VAL A 15 -11.30 -13.43 -40.76
N LEU A 16 -10.50 -14.08 -41.60
CA LEU A 16 -9.19 -13.65 -42.09
C LEU A 16 -9.39 -12.53 -43.14
N ALA A 17 -8.79 -11.37 -42.95
CA ALA A 17 -8.63 -10.37 -44.02
C ALA A 17 -7.20 -9.83 -44.00
N ALA A 18 -6.37 -10.42 -44.85
CA ALA A 18 -5.07 -9.89 -45.24
C ALA A 18 -5.26 -8.96 -46.45
N LEU A 19 -4.71 -7.75 -46.40
CA LEU A 19 -4.37 -6.94 -47.57
C LEU A 19 -3.00 -6.26 -47.32
N PRO A 20 -2.10 -6.22 -48.33
CA PRO A 20 -0.68 -5.88 -48.14
C PRO A 20 -0.29 -4.46 -48.58
N ALA A 21 0.92 -4.06 -48.17
CA ALA A 21 1.87 -3.14 -48.82
C ALA A 21 1.47 -1.64 -48.92
N THR A 22 2.33 -0.62 -48.77
CA THR A 22 3.78 -0.46 -48.54
C THR A 22 4.02 1.05 -48.31
N PHE A 23 4.96 1.38 -47.41
CA PHE A 23 5.88 2.52 -47.44
C PHE A 23 5.35 3.97 -47.57
N PHE A 24 5.41 4.69 -46.44
CA PHE A 24 5.98 6.05 -46.42
C PHE A 24 6.82 6.21 -45.14
N SER A 25 8.14 6.08 -45.26
CA SER A 25 9.09 6.39 -44.19
C SER A 25 9.41 7.89 -44.20
N MET A 26 9.09 8.59 -43.11
CA MET A 26 9.91 9.70 -42.61
C MET A 26 9.54 10.02 -41.14
N MET A 27 10.41 9.60 -40.22
CA MET A 27 10.52 10.03 -38.81
C MET A 27 11.02 11.49 -38.72
N PRO A 28 11.20 12.11 -37.52
CA PRO A 28 10.63 11.87 -36.19
C PRO A 28 10.03 13.17 -35.60
N GLY A 29 9.08 13.09 -34.66
CA GLY A 29 8.57 14.29 -34.00
C GLY A 29 7.69 14.01 -32.80
N THR A 30 8.29 14.17 -31.62
CA THR A 30 7.68 14.35 -30.30
C THR A 30 6.77 13.24 -29.79
N GLY A 31 7.34 12.46 -28.86
CA GLY A 31 6.63 11.45 -28.07
C GLY A 31 5.37 12.01 -27.43
N ARG A 32 4.23 11.58 -27.92
CA ARG A 32 3.02 11.48 -27.11
C ARG A 32 3.17 10.20 -26.30
N LEU A 33 3.18 10.36 -24.99
CA LEU A 33 2.87 9.27 -24.07
C LEU A 33 1.45 8.82 -24.40
N ASP A 34 1.32 7.85 -25.32
CA ASP A 34 0.14 7.00 -25.42
C ASP A 34 0.09 6.18 -24.13
N ARG A 35 -0.34 6.83 -23.05
CA ARG A 35 -0.99 6.17 -21.94
C ARG A 35 -2.32 5.71 -22.52
N THR A 36 -2.29 4.60 -23.25
CA THR A 36 -3.47 3.78 -23.46
C THR A 36 -3.92 3.38 -22.06
N ALA A 37 -4.76 4.23 -21.48
CA ALA A 37 -5.69 3.84 -20.44
C ALA A 37 -6.59 2.80 -21.11
N SER A 38 -6.14 1.56 -21.13
CA SER A 38 -7.05 0.43 -21.16
C SER A 38 -7.96 0.66 -19.96
N ALA A 39 -9.16 1.16 -20.25
CA ALA A 39 -10.30 1.08 -19.37
C ALA A 39 -10.59 -0.41 -19.16
N ALA A 40 -9.73 -1.08 -18.39
CA ALA A 40 -10.10 -2.29 -17.70
C ALA A 40 -11.30 -1.86 -16.86
N GLY A 41 -12.48 -2.41 -17.20
CA GLY A 41 -13.73 -2.12 -16.50
C GLY A 41 -13.43 -2.06 -15.01
N SER A 42 -13.62 -0.89 -14.42
CA SER A 42 -13.10 -0.54 -13.11
C SER A 42 -13.80 -1.37 -12.06
N VAL A 43 -13.29 -2.59 -11.83
CA VAL A 43 -13.60 -3.38 -10.65
C VAL A 43 -13.32 -2.44 -9.48
N PRO A 44 -14.34 -2.11 -8.67
CA PRO A 44 -14.14 -1.23 -7.52
C PRO A 44 -12.98 -1.78 -6.69
N PRO A 45 -12.06 -0.91 -6.23
CA PRO A 45 -10.98 -1.37 -5.37
C PRO A 45 -11.55 -2.15 -4.20
N GLY A 46 -10.98 -3.32 -3.91
CA GLY A 46 -11.42 -4.16 -2.79
C GLY A 46 -11.43 -3.35 -1.48
N PRO A 47 -12.36 -3.64 -0.57
CA PRO A 47 -12.49 -2.87 0.66
C PRO A 47 -11.21 -3.01 1.51
N PRO A 48 -10.77 -1.91 2.16
CA PRO A 48 -9.64 -1.96 3.08
C PRO A 48 -9.98 -2.78 4.35
N LEU A 49 -8.94 -3.21 5.05
CA LEU A 49 -9.03 -3.77 6.40
C LEU A 49 -8.77 -2.65 7.42
N VAL A 50 -9.67 -2.45 8.37
CA VAL A 50 -9.45 -1.55 9.50
C VAL A 50 -8.73 -2.31 10.61
N LEU A 51 -7.51 -1.92 10.93
CA LEU A 51 -6.81 -2.41 12.12
C LEU A 51 -6.98 -1.41 13.25
N TYR A 52 -7.27 -1.92 14.44
CA TYR A 52 -7.31 -1.11 15.64
C TYR A 52 -6.80 -1.89 16.84
N GLY A 53 -6.40 -1.17 17.89
CA GLY A 53 -5.98 -1.80 19.14
C GLY A 53 -5.24 -0.84 20.05
N ALA A 54 -4.84 -1.34 21.22
CA ALA A 54 -4.09 -0.53 22.17
C ALA A 54 -2.71 -0.15 21.62
N ALA A 55 -2.31 1.10 21.86
CA ALA A 55 -0.97 1.62 21.59
C ALA A 55 -0.49 2.46 22.81
N PRO A 56 -0.17 1.80 23.94
CA PRO A 56 0.23 2.50 25.15
C PRO A 56 1.53 3.30 24.92
N GLY A 57 1.61 4.48 25.54
CA GLY A 57 2.79 5.35 25.45
C GLY A 57 2.92 6.15 24.15
N VAL A 58 1.92 6.11 23.28
CA VAL A 58 1.79 7.00 22.11
C VAL A 58 0.68 8.01 22.38
N ALA A 59 0.94 9.28 22.09
CA ALA A 59 -0.05 10.34 22.34
C ALA A 59 -1.26 10.23 21.39
N GLY A 60 -2.43 10.65 21.87
CA GLY A 60 -3.60 10.85 21.02
C GLY A 60 -3.32 11.91 19.94
N GLY A 61 -3.86 11.72 18.74
CA GLY A 61 -3.62 12.56 17.56
C GLY A 61 -2.36 12.21 16.78
N THR A 62 -1.54 11.26 17.25
CA THR A 62 -0.35 10.80 16.52
C THR A 62 -0.75 10.08 15.23
N SER A 63 -0.23 10.57 14.10
CA SER A 63 -0.35 9.90 12.81
C SER A 63 0.37 8.56 12.82
N VAL A 64 -0.26 7.55 12.19
CA VAL A 64 0.30 6.20 12.05
C VAL A 64 0.44 5.86 10.57
N THR A 65 1.59 5.33 10.20
CA THR A 65 1.89 4.82 8.85
C THR A 65 2.11 3.31 8.92
N ILE A 66 1.58 2.58 7.94
CA ILE A 66 1.72 1.13 7.87
C ILE A 66 2.59 0.75 6.68
N THR A 67 3.55 -0.13 6.92
CA THR A 67 4.39 -0.73 5.87
C THR A 67 4.38 -2.24 6.03
N ASN A 68 4.34 -3.00 4.94
CA ASN A 68 4.53 -4.45 4.98
C ASN A 68 6.02 -4.76 5.18
N ASN A 69 6.35 -5.53 6.23
CA ASN A 69 7.72 -5.89 6.59
C ASN A 69 8.42 -6.75 5.53
N ALA A 70 7.66 -7.53 4.76
CA ALA A 70 8.24 -8.47 3.79
C ALA A 70 8.81 -7.78 2.55
N ASN A 71 8.25 -6.63 2.15
CA ASN A 71 8.58 -5.96 0.89
C ASN A 71 8.79 -4.44 1.02
N GLY A 72 8.58 -3.85 2.19
CA GLY A 72 8.70 -2.41 2.41
C GLY A 72 7.58 -1.58 1.78
N THR A 73 6.50 -2.21 1.30
CA THR A 73 5.40 -1.49 0.64
C THR A 73 4.56 -0.74 1.66
N TYR A 74 4.29 0.54 1.37
CA TYR A 74 3.32 1.33 2.13
C TYR A 74 1.91 0.76 1.96
N CYS A 75 1.32 0.33 3.07
CA CYS A 75 0.05 -0.39 3.07
C CYS A 75 -1.06 0.33 3.81
N GLY A 76 -0.86 1.57 4.26
CA GLY A 76 -1.94 2.27 4.92
C GLY A 76 -1.52 3.40 5.84
N ARG A 77 -2.53 4.03 6.43
CA ARG A 77 -2.37 5.09 7.43
C ARG A 77 -3.53 5.11 8.41
N GLY A 78 -3.34 5.84 9.49
CA GLY A 78 -4.41 6.26 10.36
C GLY A 78 -3.89 7.13 11.49
N THR A 79 -4.52 7.01 12.66
CA THR A 79 -4.26 7.90 13.79
C THR A 79 -4.42 7.17 15.12
N VAL A 80 -3.83 7.73 16.16
CA VAL A 80 -4.07 7.33 17.55
C VAL A 80 -5.19 8.19 18.13
N VAL A 81 -6.15 7.55 18.77
CA VAL A 81 -7.27 8.14 19.50
C VAL A 81 -7.04 7.93 21.00
N SER A 82 -7.34 8.94 21.80
CA SER A 82 -7.35 8.84 23.26
C SER A 82 -8.79 8.64 23.73
N ASP A 83 -9.05 7.59 24.50
CA ASP A 83 -10.35 7.29 25.08
C ASP A 83 -10.17 6.81 26.52
N GLY A 84 -10.86 7.43 27.47
CA GLY A 84 -10.82 7.04 28.89
C GLY A 84 -9.42 7.03 29.54
N GLY A 85 -8.48 7.85 29.04
CA GLY A 85 -7.08 7.86 29.51
C GLY A 85 -6.19 6.76 28.92
N SER A 86 -6.76 5.91 28.05
CA SER A 86 -6.05 4.90 27.26
C SER A 86 -5.90 5.36 25.82
N THR A 87 -4.91 4.82 25.11
CA THR A 87 -4.61 5.20 23.72
C THR A 87 -4.77 4.03 22.78
N TYR A 88 -5.52 4.25 21.70
CA TYR A 88 -5.87 3.25 20.71
C TYR A 88 -5.48 3.74 19.33
N TYR A 89 -4.84 2.90 18.52
CA TYR A 89 -4.65 3.23 17.11
C TYR A 89 -5.83 2.73 16.30
N VAL A 90 -6.15 3.45 15.22
CA VAL A 90 -7.09 3.02 14.18
C VAL A 90 -6.46 3.36 12.84
N VAL A 91 -6.29 2.34 11.99
CA VAL A 91 -5.60 2.49 10.71
C VAL A 91 -6.30 1.69 9.62
N ASP A 92 -6.34 2.26 8.44
CA ASP A 92 -6.84 1.59 7.24
C ASP A 92 -5.67 0.93 6.52
N VAL A 93 -5.74 -0.38 6.33
CA VAL A 93 -4.79 -1.15 5.54
C VAL A 93 -5.38 -1.38 4.16
N TYR A 94 -4.58 -1.17 3.11
CA TYR A 94 -4.98 -1.31 1.73
C TYR A 94 -5.05 -2.76 1.28
N ALA A 95 -6.09 -3.06 0.50
CA ALA A 95 -6.19 -4.33 -0.23
C ALA A 95 -5.12 -4.41 -1.31
N SER A 96 -4.76 -5.63 -1.73
CA SER A 96 -3.79 -5.85 -2.81
C SER A 96 -4.20 -5.23 -4.14
N SER A 97 -5.50 -5.05 -4.38
CA SER A 97 -6.06 -4.33 -5.54
C SER A 97 -5.82 -2.82 -5.49
N GLN A 98 -5.60 -2.25 -4.30
CA GLN A 98 -5.31 -0.82 -4.10
C GLN A 98 -3.80 -0.56 -4.12
N ALA A 99 -3.04 -1.43 -3.45
CA ALA A 99 -1.59 -1.37 -3.39
C ALA A 99 -1.02 -2.80 -3.52
N PRO A 100 -0.35 -3.13 -4.64
CA PRO A 100 0.27 -4.43 -4.82
C PRO A 100 1.26 -4.74 -3.70
N GLY A 101 1.19 -5.95 -3.13
CA GLY A 101 2.03 -6.33 -1.99
C GLY A 101 1.44 -6.00 -0.62
N CYS A 102 0.22 -5.47 -0.55
CA CYS A 102 -0.57 -5.33 0.67
C CYS A 102 -1.62 -6.45 0.78
N GLY A 103 -2.83 -6.12 1.23
CA GLY A 103 -3.88 -7.03 1.66
C GLY A 103 -4.37 -8.08 0.68
N THR A 104 -3.76 -9.26 0.66
CA THR A 104 -4.26 -10.41 -0.11
C THR A 104 -5.20 -11.26 0.76
N PRO A 105 -6.46 -11.51 0.36
CA PRO A 105 -7.40 -12.38 1.09
C PRO A 105 -6.81 -13.69 1.59
N GLY A 106 -6.92 -13.92 2.90
CA GLY A 106 -6.44 -15.13 3.58
C GLY A 106 -4.92 -15.19 3.82
N ALA A 107 -4.15 -14.21 3.35
CA ALA A 107 -2.70 -14.16 3.59
C ALA A 107 -2.39 -13.60 4.99
N SER A 108 -1.39 -14.17 5.64
CA SER A 108 -0.79 -13.57 6.83
C SER A 108 0.15 -12.44 6.43
N LEU A 109 -0.03 -11.27 7.04
CA LEU A 109 0.75 -10.07 6.82
C LEU A 109 1.47 -9.68 8.11
N SER A 110 2.75 -9.39 7.99
CA SER A 110 3.53 -8.74 9.04
C SER A 110 3.70 -7.27 8.68
N LEU A 111 3.11 -6.40 9.49
CA LEU A 111 3.05 -4.96 9.24
C LEU A 111 3.89 -4.22 10.28
N ALA A 112 4.74 -3.32 9.83
CA ALA A 112 5.35 -2.29 10.66
C ALA A 112 4.39 -1.09 10.77
N LEU A 113 4.03 -0.75 12.00
CA LEU A 113 3.31 0.48 12.33
C LEU A 113 4.36 1.49 12.78
N TYR A 114 4.45 2.61 12.08
CA TYR A 114 5.27 3.75 12.48
C TYR A 114 4.37 4.84 13.05
N PHE A 115 4.58 5.17 14.32
CA PHE A 115 3.93 6.26 15.04
C PHE A 115 4.81 7.51 14.92
N ALA A 116 4.30 8.53 14.24
CA ALA A 116 5.05 9.76 14.03
C ALA A 116 5.36 10.45 15.37
N PRO A 117 6.52 11.11 15.50
CA PRO A 117 6.82 11.88 16.69
C PRO A 117 5.85 13.06 16.81
N SER A 118 5.44 13.37 18.04
CA SER A 118 4.60 14.54 18.35
C SER A 118 5.42 15.81 18.52
N THR A 119 6.75 15.69 18.69
CA THR A 119 7.67 16.82 18.85
C THR A 119 8.91 16.65 17.97
N PRO A 120 9.54 17.75 17.50
CA PRO A 120 10.76 17.67 16.70
C PRO A 120 11.98 17.17 17.49
N THR A 121 11.90 17.15 18.81
CA THR A 121 12.94 16.70 19.73
C THR A 121 12.79 15.23 20.15
N SER A 122 11.86 14.50 19.54
CA SER A 122 11.71 13.05 19.74
C SER A 122 11.63 12.34 18.38
N GLY A 123 12.15 11.12 18.31
CA GLY A 123 11.93 10.26 17.15
C GLY A 123 10.58 9.55 17.23
N GLY A 124 10.06 9.12 16.08
CA GLY A 124 8.87 8.28 16.04
C GLY A 124 9.11 6.92 16.69
N ARG A 125 8.05 6.15 16.88
CA ARG A 125 8.10 4.80 17.46
C ARG A 125 7.64 3.78 16.43
N THR A 126 8.09 2.53 16.55
CA THR A 126 7.64 1.44 15.69
C THR A 126 7.02 0.31 16.52
N ALA A 127 6.05 -0.38 15.92
CA ALA A 127 5.54 -1.65 16.42
C ALA A 127 5.32 -2.61 15.27
N THR A 128 5.21 -3.90 15.58
CA THR A 128 4.87 -4.94 14.59
C THR A 128 3.49 -5.50 14.90
N ALA A 129 2.64 -5.55 13.87
CA ALA A 129 1.35 -6.22 13.92
C ALA A 129 1.37 -7.40 12.95
N ASN A 130 0.99 -8.58 13.42
CA ASN A 130 0.78 -9.74 12.56
C ASN A 130 -0.72 -9.99 12.45
N VAL A 131 -1.23 -9.99 11.22
CA VAL A 131 -2.67 -10.14 10.96
C VAL A 131 -2.90 -11.02 9.75
N THR A 132 -3.92 -11.87 9.82
CA THR A 132 -4.44 -12.55 8.62
C THR A 132 -5.42 -11.61 7.94
N TRP A 133 -5.18 -11.31 6.66
CA TRP A 133 -6.02 -10.40 5.92
C TRP A 133 -7.44 -10.96 5.74
N ASN A 134 -8.40 -10.16 6.17
CA ASN A 134 -9.81 -10.33 5.86
C ASN A 134 -10.44 -8.94 5.63
N VAL A 135 -11.58 -8.89 4.97
CA VAL A 135 -12.36 -7.66 4.85
C VAL A 135 -13.01 -7.30 6.20
N GLY A 136 -13.17 -6.01 6.48
CA GLY A 136 -13.81 -5.53 7.71
C GLY A 136 -12.81 -4.93 8.70
N SER A 137 -12.85 -5.39 9.94
CA SER A 137 -11.96 -4.88 11.00
C SER A 137 -11.32 -6.00 11.80
N ALA A 138 -10.11 -5.75 12.31
CA ALA A 138 -9.42 -6.67 13.20
C ALA A 138 -8.77 -5.91 14.36
N LYS A 139 -8.91 -6.47 15.57
CA LYS A 139 -8.26 -5.97 16.77
C LYS A 139 -6.88 -6.59 16.91
N VAL A 140 -5.84 -5.78 16.99
CA VAL A 140 -4.46 -6.19 17.28
C VAL A 140 -3.88 -5.20 18.27
N ASP A 141 -3.60 -5.63 19.50
CA ASP A 141 -2.89 -4.75 20.43
C ASP A 141 -1.40 -4.78 20.12
N VAL A 142 -0.76 -3.62 20.17
CA VAL A 142 0.67 -3.48 19.91
C VAL A 142 1.36 -2.81 21.08
N THR A 143 2.64 -3.13 21.25
CA THR A 143 3.51 -2.45 22.20
C THR A 143 4.54 -1.64 21.41
N PRO A 144 4.33 -0.32 21.23
CA PRO A 144 5.30 0.53 20.56
C PRO A 144 6.66 0.47 21.26
N GLY A 145 7.71 0.34 20.46
CA GLY A 145 9.08 0.31 20.95
C GLY A 145 9.54 1.67 21.49
N SER A 146 10.83 1.72 21.84
CA SER A 146 11.51 2.96 22.20
C SER A 146 11.49 3.96 21.03
N PRO A 147 11.55 5.27 21.32
CA PRO A 147 11.71 6.29 20.28
C PRO A 147 12.94 6.00 19.43
N LEU A 148 12.78 6.11 18.12
CA LEU A 148 13.89 6.01 17.18
C LEU A 148 14.87 7.17 17.39
N PRO A 149 16.16 7.00 17.05
CA PRO A 149 17.10 8.10 17.01
C PRO A 149 16.60 9.19 16.06
N ILE A 150 16.70 10.45 16.48
CA ILE A 150 16.45 11.57 15.59
C ILE A 150 17.60 11.58 14.59
N ALA A 151 17.30 11.55 13.30
CA ALA A 151 18.30 11.75 12.27
C ALA A 151 18.82 13.19 12.40
N GLY A 152 19.97 13.35 13.07
CA GLY A 152 20.69 14.61 13.08
C GLY A 152 21.12 14.93 11.66
N TYR A 153 20.73 16.11 11.16
CA TYR A 153 21.38 16.67 9.99
C TYR A 153 22.81 17.05 10.43
N ALA A 154 23.80 16.22 10.10
CA ALA A 154 25.18 16.64 10.18
C ALA A 154 25.42 17.56 8.96
N PRO A 155 25.68 18.86 9.15
CA PRO A 155 26.12 19.69 8.03
C PRO A 155 27.40 19.04 7.49
N VAL A 156 27.36 18.62 6.22
CA VAL A 156 28.58 18.32 5.49
C VAL A 156 29.28 19.65 5.34
N THR A 157 30.29 19.93 6.16
CA THR A 157 31.20 21.05 5.91
C THR A 157 31.85 20.80 4.57
N THR A 158 31.38 21.48 3.53
CA THR A 158 32.09 21.56 2.25
C THR A 158 33.49 22.04 2.58
N ARG A 159 34.49 21.23 2.24
CA ARG A 159 35.90 21.40 2.60
C ARG A 159 36.56 22.46 1.71
N ASP A 160 35.93 23.62 1.56
CA ASP A 160 36.49 24.75 0.83
C ASP A 160 36.78 25.87 1.84
N GLY A 161 37.76 25.58 2.71
CA GLY A 161 38.27 26.50 3.72
C GLY A 161 39.09 27.63 3.11
N LEU A 162 38.45 28.56 2.42
CA LEU A 162 39.07 29.80 1.94
C LEU A 162 38.04 30.93 1.92
N TYR A 163 37.81 31.61 3.05
CA TYR A 163 37.51 33.06 3.12
C TYR A 163 37.62 33.50 4.59
N TYR A 164 38.79 34.00 4.98
CA TYR A 164 39.06 35.34 5.56
C TYR A 164 40.57 35.46 5.84
#